data_AF-A0A437MVS5-F1
#
_entry.id   AF-A0A437MVS5-F1
#
_cell.length_a   1.000
_cell.length_b   1.000
_cell.length_c   1.000
_cell.angle_alpha   90.00
_cell.angle_beta   90.00
_cell.angle_gamma   90.00
#
_symmetry.space_group_name_H-M   'P 1'
#
loop_
_entity.id
_entity.type
_entity.pdbx_description
1 polymer ?
#
loop_
_entity_poly.entity_id
_entity_poly.type
_entity_poly.pdbx_seq_one_letter_code
_entity_poly.pdbx_strand_id
1 'polypeptide(L)'
;MRYFLLIFLCFCGISASAQWWRIGPLKHKRYPAIAQVKSPFAKKKFKMVPAKVTTPQLTAYTLKNYYDFEKAEMAMMKIMKHNMRYRVYGAASYNFSDLAEMYVEQNRLSEAKWFLLQSNMLSRRQNDDKHTFVNLIRLSSIKMDMGEVSLARQDLLEARAIANSQGWFRESKEIDKKLQSIQGITSIAPKPGLRYAEAVEPLDKSK
;
A
#
# COMPACT_ATOMS: atom_id res chain seq x y z
N MET A 1 45.69 -18.22 63.07
CA MET A 1 46.31 -18.83 61.87
C MET A 1 45.78 -18.28 60.54
N ARG A 2 44.47 -18.03 60.35
CA ARG A 2 43.92 -17.53 59.07
C ARG A 2 44.40 -16.13 58.63
N TYR A 3 44.62 -15.20 59.55
CA TYR A 3 44.99 -13.82 59.21
C TYR A 3 46.49 -13.62 58.93
N PHE A 4 47.35 -14.54 59.38
CA PHE A 4 48.79 -14.46 59.13
C PHE A 4 49.15 -14.73 57.68
N LEU A 5 48.46 -15.69 57.03
CA LEU A 5 48.64 -15.99 55.62
C LEU A 5 48.24 -14.81 54.71
N LEU A 6 47.20 -14.07 55.10
CA LEU A 6 46.69 -12.94 54.31
C LEU A 6 47.65 -11.74 54.37
N ILE A 7 48.25 -11.48 55.54
CA ILE A 7 49.27 -10.43 55.70
C ILE A 7 50.54 -10.78 54.90
N PHE A 8 50.96 -12.04 54.91
CA PHE A 8 52.14 -12.48 54.15
C PHE A 8 51.93 -12.36 52.63
N LEU A 9 50.73 -12.69 52.14
CA LEU A 9 50.38 -12.58 50.72
C LEU A 9 50.30 -11.12 50.24
N CYS A 10 49.88 -10.19 51.10
CA CYS A 10 49.87 -8.75 50.79
C CYS A 10 51.29 -8.15 50.67
N PHE A 11 52.27 -8.61 51.46
CA PHE A 11 53.64 -8.09 51.37
C PHE A 11 54.41 -8.59 50.14
N CYS A 12 54.16 -9.81 49.67
CA CYS A 12 54.80 -10.33 48.46
C CYS A 12 54.23 -9.72 47.16
N GLY A 13 53.03 -9.15 47.18
CA GLY A 13 52.38 -8.56 46.00
C GLY A 13 52.87 -7.16 45.59
N ILE A 14 53.58 -6.44 46.47
CA ILE A 14 53.97 -5.04 46.23
C ILE A 14 55.27 -4.93 45.42
N SER A 15 56.04 -6.02 45.27
CA SER A 15 57.32 -6.00 44.55
C SER A 15 57.18 -6.03 43.01
N ALA A 16 56.00 -6.34 42.48
CA ALA A 16 55.80 -6.52 41.03
C ALA A 16 55.51 -5.23 40.24
N SER A 17 55.21 -4.09 40.89
CA SER A 17 54.83 -2.85 40.17
C SER A 17 55.64 -1.60 40.52
N ALA A 18 56.63 -1.71 41.42
CA ALA A 18 57.46 -0.58 41.79
C ALA A 18 58.72 -0.45 40.89
N GLN A 19 58.54 -0.18 39.60
CA GLN A 19 59.62 0.26 38.70
C GLN A 19 59.60 1.78 38.42
N TRP A 20 58.83 2.54 39.20
CA TRP A 20 58.72 3.99 39.07
C TRP A 20 60.03 4.76 39.32
N TRP A 21 61.00 4.20 40.06
CA TRP A 21 62.32 4.82 40.26
C TRP A 21 63.34 4.52 39.15
N ARG A 22 63.11 3.52 38.28
CA ARG A 22 64.00 3.24 37.14
C ARG A 22 63.74 4.17 35.95
N ILE A 23 62.61 4.87 35.93
CA ILE A 23 62.23 5.84 34.90
C ILE A 23 62.36 7.24 35.51
N GLY A 24 63.60 7.62 35.85
CA GLY A 24 63.89 8.98 36.30
C GLY A 24 63.61 10.02 35.20
N PRO A 25 63.24 11.26 35.53
CA PRO A 25 62.79 12.28 34.56
C PRO A 25 63.87 12.85 33.63
N LEU A 26 65.08 12.25 33.58
CA LEU A 26 66.29 12.97 33.13
C LEU A 26 67.09 12.32 31.99
N LYS A 27 66.64 11.25 31.32
CA LYS A 27 67.45 10.62 30.24
C LYS A 27 66.75 10.30 28.92
N HIS A 28 65.56 10.84 28.65
CA HIS A 28 65.00 10.76 27.31
C HIS A 28 65.31 12.05 26.54
N LYS A 29 66.19 11.96 25.53
CA LYS A 29 66.33 13.00 24.52
C LYS A 29 64.97 13.15 23.84
N ARG A 30 64.19 14.16 24.24
CA ARG A 30 62.92 14.48 23.60
C ARG A 30 63.24 14.95 22.19
N TYR A 31 62.70 14.27 21.18
CA TYR A 31 62.74 14.77 19.81
C TYR A 31 62.15 16.19 19.78
N PRO A 32 62.70 17.10 18.96
CA PRO A 32 62.13 18.44 18.83
C PRO A 32 60.67 18.30 18.44
N ALA A 33 59.79 19.02 19.13
CA ALA A 33 58.38 19.03 18.79
C ALA A 33 58.24 19.42 17.32
N ILE A 34 57.68 18.54 16.50
CA ILE A 34 57.37 18.84 15.11
C ILE A 34 56.46 20.06 15.13
N ALA A 35 56.91 21.15 14.49
CA ALA A 35 56.14 22.39 14.44
C ALA A 35 54.74 22.06 13.92
N GLN A 36 53.71 22.34 14.72
CA GLN A 36 52.34 22.12 14.29
C GLN A 36 52.09 22.99 13.06
N VAL A 37 52.00 22.34 11.89
CA VAL A 37 51.63 23.01 10.65
C VAL A 37 50.24 23.58 10.88
N LYS A 38 50.13 24.91 10.87
CA LYS A 38 48.84 25.60 10.93
C LYS A 38 48.08 25.23 9.66
N SER A 39 47.23 24.21 9.74
CA SER A 39 46.36 23.89 8.61
C SER A 39 45.44 25.11 8.39
N PRO A 40 45.34 25.64 7.17
CA PRO A 40 44.46 26.78 6.88
C PRO A 40 42.98 26.45 7.15
N PHE A 41 42.66 25.17 7.34
CA PHE A 41 41.33 24.65 7.60
C PHE A 41 40.93 24.63 9.08
N ALA A 42 41.87 24.75 10.03
CA ALA A 42 41.56 24.70 11.47
C ALA A 42 40.69 25.87 11.98
N LYS A 43 40.52 26.94 11.17
CA LYS A 43 39.71 28.12 11.55
C LYS A 43 38.28 28.11 11.00
N LYS A 44 37.89 27.15 10.16
CA LYS A 44 36.48 27.03 9.77
C LYS A 44 35.76 26.22 10.84
N LYS A 45 35.22 26.93 11.84
CA LYS A 45 34.13 26.41 12.67
C LYS A 45 32.96 26.08 11.73
N PHE A 46 32.91 24.85 11.25
CA PHE A 46 31.70 24.35 10.60
C PHE A 46 30.60 24.40 11.66
N LYS A 47 29.75 25.42 11.57
CA LYS A 47 28.50 25.45 12.31
C LYS A 47 27.67 24.30 11.77
N MET A 48 27.72 23.14 12.42
CA MET A 48 26.77 22.07 12.15
C MET A 48 25.41 22.60 12.59
N VAL A 49 24.64 23.09 11.61
CA VAL A 49 23.23 23.41 11.81
C VAL A 49 22.56 22.07 12.09
N PRO A 50 21.85 21.90 13.22
CA PRO A 50 21.13 20.67 13.47
C PRO A 50 20.13 20.47 12.33
N ALA A 51 20.34 19.41 11.53
CA ALA A 51 19.40 19.04 10.50
C ALA A 51 18.05 18.77 11.18
N LYS A 52 17.03 19.52 10.81
CA LYS A 52 15.68 19.35 11.34
C LYS A 52 15.13 18.04 10.79
N VAL A 53 15.32 16.95 11.54
CA VAL A 53 14.78 15.64 11.18
C VAL A 53 13.27 15.71 11.40
N THR A 54 12.51 15.88 10.32
CA THR A 54 11.06 15.65 10.33
C THR A 54 10.82 14.17 10.54
N THR A 55 10.47 13.77 11.76
CA THR A 55 9.96 12.42 12.02
C THR A 55 8.63 12.28 11.29
N PRO A 56 8.44 11.29 10.41
CA PRO A 56 7.15 11.08 9.76
C PRO A 56 6.10 10.80 10.85
N GLN A 57 4.95 11.46 10.76
CA GLN A 57 3.85 11.17 11.67
C GLN A 57 3.35 9.75 11.36
N LEU A 58 3.43 8.87 12.36
CA LEU A 58 2.85 7.53 12.29
C LEU A 58 1.33 7.68 12.39
N THR A 59 0.64 7.59 11.25
CA THR A 59 -0.82 7.48 11.23
C THR A 59 -1.20 6.10 11.75
N ALA A 60 -2.00 6.03 12.82
CA ALA A 60 -2.56 4.78 13.30
C ALA A 60 -3.43 4.17 12.21
N TYR A 61 -3.03 3.02 11.66
CA TYR A 61 -3.83 2.29 10.68
C TYR A 61 -4.80 1.39 11.43
N THR A 62 -6.10 1.68 11.34
CA THR A 62 -7.14 0.78 11.83
C THR A 62 -7.31 -0.37 10.85
N LEU A 63 -6.93 -1.58 11.24
CA LEU A 63 -7.22 -2.78 10.47
C LEU A 63 -8.75 -2.95 10.42
N LYS A 64 -9.36 -2.78 9.24
CA LYS A 64 -10.79 -3.09 9.03
C LYS A 64 -10.98 -4.59 9.27
N ASN A 65 -11.83 -4.95 10.23
CA ASN A 65 -12.10 -6.36 10.53
C ASN A 65 -13.22 -6.89 9.60
N TYR A 66 -13.30 -8.20 9.40
CA TYR A 66 -14.33 -8.83 8.58
C TYR A 66 -15.76 -8.46 9.05
N TYR A 67 -15.95 -8.37 10.36
CA TYR A 67 -17.22 -7.98 10.97
C TYR A 67 -17.63 -6.53 10.63
N ASP A 68 -16.67 -5.63 10.41
CA ASP A 68 -16.95 -4.25 10.02
C ASP A 68 -17.49 -4.21 8.57
N PHE A 69 -16.98 -5.08 7.70
CA PHE A 69 -17.48 -5.25 6.34
C PHE A 69 -18.90 -5.77 6.31
N GLU A 70 -19.22 -6.80 7.10
CA GLU A 70 -20.57 -7.39 7.14
C GLU A 70 -21.63 -6.37 7.59
N LYS A 71 -21.32 -5.58 8.63
CA LYS A 71 -22.19 -4.49 9.09
C LYS A 71 -22.41 -3.43 8.04
N ALA A 72 -21.34 -2.97 7.40
CA ALA A 72 -21.41 -1.95 6.36
C ALA A 72 -22.17 -2.48 5.13
N GLU A 73 -21.98 -3.75 4.76
CA GLU A 73 -22.66 -4.41 3.65
C GLU A 73 -24.16 -4.49 3.92
N MET A 74 -24.55 -4.92 5.13
CA MET A 74 -25.95 -4.98 5.55
C MET A 74 -26.61 -3.59 5.54
N ALA A 75 -25.92 -2.57 6.05
CA ALA A 75 -26.41 -1.20 6.05
C ALA A 75 -26.61 -0.69 4.61
N MET A 76 -25.62 -0.89 3.75
CA MET A 76 -25.67 -0.45 2.35
C MET A 76 -26.76 -1.19 1.57
N MET A 77 -26.89 -2.51 1.75
CA MET A 77 -27.98 -3.30 1.15
C MET A 77 -29.36 -2.81 1.58
N LYS A 78 -29.52 -2.44 2.86
CA LYS A 78 -30.80 -1.91 3.37
C LYS A 78 -31.18 -0.61 2.67
N ILE A 79 -30.22 0.31 2.54
CA ILE A 79 -30.42 1.61 1.88
C ILE A 79 -30.68 1.40 0.38
N MET A 80 -29.91 0.54 -0.28
CA MET A 80 -30.08 0.18 -1.68
C MET A 80 -31.48 -0.40 -1.96
N LYS A 81 -31.93 -1.38 -1.16
CA LYS A 81 -33.28 -1.97 -1.28
C LYS A 81 -34.37 -0.92 -1.08
N HIS A 82 -34.19 -0.03 -0.10
CA HIS A 82 -35.09 1.09 0.12
C HIS A 82 -35.16 1.99 -1.12
N ASN A 83 -34.03 2.47 -1.63
CA ASN A 83 -33.99 3.35 -2.81
C ASN A 83 -34.59 2.68 -4.05
N MET A 84 -34.32 1.39 -4.26
CA MET A 84 -34.92 0.61 -5.35
C MET A 84 -36.44 0.50 -5.22
N ARG A 85 -36.95 0.24 -4.01
CA ARG A 85 -38.39 0.16 -3.73
C ARG A 85 -39.10 1.48 -3.99
N TYR A 86 -38.50 2.59 -3.58
CA TYR A 86 -39.07 3.94 -3.73
C TYR A 86 -38.65 4.63 -5.03
N ARG A 87 -38.08 3.90 -6.00
CA ARG A 87 -37.72 4.39 -7.33
C ARG A 87 -36.74 5.57 -7.33
N VAL A 88 -35.93 5.69 -6.28
CA VAL A 88 -34.84 6.68 -6.20
C VAL A 88 -33.61 6.11 -6.91
N TYR A 89 -33.71 5.97 -8.23
CA TYR A 89 -32.73 5.22 -9.02
C TYR A 89 -31.35 5.87 -9.13
N GLY A 90 -31.28 7.21 -9.13
CA GLY A 90 -30.01 7.94 -9.04
C GLY A 90 -29.24 7.52 -7.79
N ALA A 91 -29.80 7.71 -6.60
CA ALA A 91 -29.15 7.30 -5.36
C ALA A 91 -28.93 5.78 -5.27
N ALA A 92 -29.87 4.97 -5.77
CA ALA A 92 -29.69 3.51 -5.81
C ALA A 92 -28.44 3.13 -6.62
N SER A 93 -28.20 3.75 -7.78
CA SER A 93 -27.04 3.46 -8.62
C SER A 93 -25.74 3.66 -7.85
N TYR A 94 -25.60 4.74 -7.08
CA TYR A 94 -24.41 5.01 -6.26
C TYR A 94 -24.24 3.95 -5.16
N ASN A 95 -25.33 3.57 -4.49
CA ASN A 95 -25.26 2.49 -3.50
C ASN A 95 -24.77 1.16 -4.12
N PHE A 96 -25.15 0.85 -5.36
CA PHE A 96 -24.63 -0.32 -6.08
C PHE A 96 -23.12 -0.21 -6.33
N SER A 97 -22.62 0.96 -6.74
CA SER A 97 -21.17 1.15 -6.97
C SER A 97 -20.35 1.13 -5.68
N ASP A 98 -20.91 1.66 -4.59
CA ASP A 98 -20.24 1.68 -3.27
C ASP A 98 -20.17 0.25 -2.71
N LEU A 99 -21.25 -0.51 -2.84
CA LEU A 99 -21.29 -1.90 -2.41
C LEU A 99 -20.32 -2.77 -3.25
N ALA A 100 -20.18 -2.48 -4.55
CA ALA A 100 -19.16 -3.12 -5.37
C ALA A 100 -17.74 -2.81 -4.90
N GLU A 101 -17.45 -1.56 -4.51
CA GLU A 101 -16.15 -1.16 -3.97
C GLU A 101 -15.81 -1.93 -2.69
N MET A 102 -16.79 -2.12 -1.80
CA MET A 102 -16.62 -2.97 -0.61
C MET A 102 -16.28 -4.43 -0.95
N TYR A 103 -16.83 -4.98 -2.03
CA TYR A 103 -16.48 -6.35 -2.45
C TYR A 103 -15.11 -6.43 -3.13
N VAL A 104 -14.67 -5.38 -3.83
CA VAL A 104 -13.29 -5.29 -4.31
C VAL A 104 -12.31 -5.30 -3.13
N GLU A 105 -12.60 -4.54 -2.06
CA GLU A 105 -11.78 -4.56 -0.84
C GLU A 105 -11.69 -5.96 -0.20
N GLN A 106 -12.73 -6.79 -0.35
CA GLN A 106 -12.79 -8.17 0.13
C GLN A 106 -12.29 -9.21 -0.88
N ASN A 107 -11.79 -8.79 -2.05
CA ASN A 107 -11.39 -9.67 -3.17
C ASN A 107 -12.54 -10.57 -3.70
N ARG A 108 -13.79 -10.15 -3.51
CA ARG A 108 -15.03 -10.79 -3.98
C ARG A 108 -15.42 -10.23 -5.35
N LEU A 109 -14.59 -10.53 -6.34
CA LEU A 109 -14.63 -9.86 -7.65
C LEU A 109 -15.90 -10.16 -8.46
N SER A 110 -16.44 -11.38 -8.35
CA SER A 110 -17.67 -11.77 -9.05
C SER A 110 -18.89 -10.98 -8.57
N GLU A 111 -19.01 -10.79 -7.25
CA GLU A 111 -20.05 -9.94 -6.68
C GLU A 111 -19.83 -8.48 -7.08
N ALA A 112 -18.62 -7.95 -6.93
CA ALA A 112 -18.30 -6.58 -7.34
C ALA A 112 -18.70 -6.30 -8.81
N LYS A 113 -18.37 -7.21 -9.71
CA LYS A 113 -18.77 -7.16 -11.13
C LYS A 113 -20.29 -7.10 -11.29
N TRP A 114 -21.03 -7.97 -10.59
CA TRP A 114 -22.50 -7.99 -10.65
C TRP A 114 -23.11 -6.66 -10.20
N PHE A 115 -22.65 -6.10 -9.08
CA PHE A 115 -23.19 -4.84 -8.55
C PHE A 115 -22.85 -3.63 -9.45
N LEU A 116 -21.65 -3.57 -10.04
CA LEU A 116 -21.33 -2.53 -11.03
C LEU A 116 -22.18 -2.61 -12.30
N LEU A 117 -22.52 -3.81 -12.77
CA LEU A 117 -23.43 -3.98 -13.91
C LEU A 117 -24.83 -3.44 -13.59
N GLN A 118 -25.33 -3.68 -12.37
CA GLN A 118 -26.60 -3.09 -11.93
C GLN A 118 -26.51 -1.56 -11.82
N SER A 119 -25.42 -1.04 -11.27
CA SER A 119 -25.17 0.40 -11.19
C SER A 119 -25.18 1.05 -12.58
N ASN A 120 -24.46 0.48 -13.55
CA ASN A 120 -24.44 0.93 -14.95
C ASN A 120 -25.81 0.93 -15.61
N MET A 121 -26.62 -0.11 -15.37
CA MET A 121 -27.99 -0.15 -15.91
C MET A 121 -28.82 1.03 -15.39
N LEU A 122 -28.69 1.37 -14.10
CA LEU A 122 -29.43 2.47 -13.50
C LEU A 122 -28.88 3.84 -13.92
N SER A 123 -27.56 4.04 -13.89
CA SER A 123 -26.94 5.31 -14.26
C SER A 123 -27.24 5.69 -15.72
N ARG A 124 -27.20 4.72 -16.65
CA ARG A 124 -27.62 4.93 -18.05
C ARG A 124 -29.09 5.36 -18.16
N ARG A 125 -30.00 4.74 -17.41
CA ARG A 125 -31.42 5.14 -17.38
C ARG A 125 -31.64 6.54 -16.81
N GLN A 126 -30.72 7.03 -15.98
CA GLN A 126 -30.76 8.37 -15.42
C GLN A 126 -29.97 9.39 -16.26
N ASN A 127 -29.36 8.96 -17.38
CA ASN A 127 -28.42 9.76 -18.18
C ASN A 127 -27.25 10.33 -17.35
N ASP A 128 -26.82 9.59 -16.32
CA ASP A 128 -25.62 9.95 -15.55
C ASP A 128 -24.38 9.35 -16.21
N ASP A 129 -23.91 10.05 -17.24
CA ASP A 129 -22.74 9.64 -18.02
C ASP A 129 -21.47 9.62 -17.18
N LYS A 130 -21.36 10.52 -16.19
CA LYS A 130 -20.18 10.60 -15.32
C LYS A 130 -20.08 9.35 -14.44
N HIS A 131 -21.20 8.95 -13.84
CA HIS A 131 -21.23 7.74 -13.02
C HIS A 131 -21.04 6.49 -13.87
N THR A 132 -21.71 6.40 -15.02
CA THR A 132 -21.54 5.29 -15.98
C THR A 132 -20.08 5.14 -16.41
N PHE A 133 -19.41 6.26 -16.74
CA PHE A 133 -18.00 6.29 -17.09
C PHE A 133 -17.10 5.74 -15.97
N VAL A 134 -17.28 6.22 -14.73
CA VAL A 134 -16.48 5.76 -13.59
C VAL A 134 -16.67 4.26 -13.35
N ASN A 135 -17.92 3.80 -13.41
CA ASN A 135 -18.26 2.39 -13.22
C ASN A 135 -17.68 1.49 -14.33
N LEU A 136 -17.70 1.92 -15.59
CA LEU A 136 -17.07 1.17 -16.69
C LEU A 136 -15.56 1.03 -16.49
N ILE A 137 -14.88 2.07 -16.02
CA ILE A 137 -13.45 1.98 -15.68
C ILE A 137 -13.24 0.96 -14.55
N ARG A 138 -14.02 1.03 -13.46
CA ARG A 138 -13.93 0.07 -12.34
C ARG A 138 -14.20 -1.36 -12.80
N LEU A 139 -15.22 -1.54 -13.64
CA LEU A 139 -15.62 -2.83 -14.19
C LEU A 139 -14.51 -3.43 -15.08
N SER A 140 -13.87 -2.60 -15.90
CA SER A 140 -12.74 -3.03 -16.71
C SER A 140 -11.56 -3.53 -15.86
N SER A 141 -11.24 -2.85 -14.76
CA SER A 141 -10.19 -3.28 -13.84
C SER A 141 -10.53 -4.63 -13.20
N ILE A 142 -11.75 -4.80 -12.70
CA ILE A 142 -12.22 -6.06 -12.09
C ILE A 142 -12.18 -7.20 -13.12
N LYS A 143 -12.66 -6.97 -14.34
CA LYS A 143 -12.62 -7.96 -15.43
C LYS A 143 -11.19 -8.33 -15.80
N MET A 144 -10.26 -7.37 -15.81
CA MET A 144 -8.83 -7.68 -16.00
C MET A 144 -8.28 -8.56 -14.88
N ASP A 145 -8.61 -8.26 -13.62
CA ASP A 145 -8.19 -9.07 -12.46
C ASP A 145 -8.78 -10.50 -12.50
N MET A 146 -9.96 -10.65 -13.08
CA MET A 146 -10.60 -11.95 -13.35
C MET A 146 -10.05 -12.67 -14.59
N GLY A 147 -9.18 -12.04 -15.38
CA GLY A 147 -8.62 -12.59 -16.62
C GLY A 147 -9.50 -12.37 -17.87
N GLU A 148 -10.62 -11.67 -17.75
CA GLU A 148 -11.59 -11.37 -18.82
C GLU A 148 -11.17 -10.13 -19.66
N VAL A 149 -9.97 -10.19 -20.25
CA VAL A 149 -9.34 -9.02 -20.89
C VAL A 149 -10.14 -8.49 -22.09
N SER A 150 -10.81 -9.37 -22.85
CA SER A 150 -11.66 -8.96 -23.97
C SER A 150 -12.85 -8.12 -23.52
N LEU A 151 -13.51 -8.53 -22.43
CA LEU A 151 -14.66 -7.81 -21.86
C LEU A 151 -14.22 -6.50 -21.19
N ALA A 152 -13.05 -6.49 -20.54
CA ALA A 152 -12.48 -5.25 -20.00
C ALA A 152 -12.17 -4.23 -21.11
N ARG A 153 -11.65 -4.70 -22.25
CA ARG A 153 -11.39 -3.85 -23.42
C ARG A 153 -12.67 -3.22 -23.96
N GLN A 154 -13.77 -3.98 -24.01
CA GLN A 154 -15.07 -3.47 -24.44
C GLN A 154 -15.57 -2.35 -23.51
N ASP A 155 -15.49 -2.54 -22.19
CA ASP A 155 -15.90 -1.51 -21.23
C ASP A 155 -15.05 -0.23 -21.36
N LEU A 156 -13.74 -0.36 -21.58
CA LEU A 156 -12.85 0.78 -21.80
C LEU A 156 -13.18 1.52 -23.10
N LEU A 157 -13.48 0.81 -24.18
CA LEU A 157 -13.91 1.43 -25.44
C LEU A 157 -15.23 2.20 -25.28
N GLU A 158 -16.16 1.66 -24.51
CA GLU A 158 -17.41 2.36 -24.18
C GLU A 158 -17.15 3.60 -23.32
N ALA A 159 -16.34 3.48 -22.26
CA ALA A 159 -15.97 4.62 -21.43
C ALA A 159 -15.27 5.72 -22.24
N ARG A 160 -14.44 5.34 -23.21
CA ARG A 160 -13.80 6.27 -24.15
C ARG A 160 -14.83 6.98 -25.02
N ALA A 161 -15.83 6.25 -25.54
CA ALA A 161 -16.89 6.84 -26.35
C ALA A 161 -17.70 7.88 -25.54
N ILE A 162 -18.04 7.59 -24.29
CA ILE A 162 -18.70 8.53 -23.37
C ILE A 162 -17.81 9.75 -23.11
N ALA A 163 -16.52 9.56 -22.84
CA ALA A 163 -15.60 10.66 -22.62
C ALA A 163 -15.50 11.58 -23.84
N ASN A 164 -15.46 11.01 -25.05
CA ASN A 164 -15.41 11.78 -26.29
C ASN A 164 -16.71 12.53 -26.55
N SER A 165 -17.88 11.93 -26.29
CA SER A 165 -19.17 12.61 -26.48
C SER A 165 -19.37 13.77 -25.50
N GLN A 166 -18.84 13.65 -24.28
CA GLN A 166 -18.92 14.68 -23.24
C GLN A 166 -17.76 15.71 -23.27
N GLY A 167 -16.79 15.55 -24.18
CA GLY A 167 -15.63 16.45 -24.29
C GLY A 167 -14.57 16.28 -23.18
N TRP A 168 -14.55 15.14 -22.50
CA TRP A 168 -13.59 14.78 -21.46
C TRP A 168 -12.27 14.27 -22.07
N PHE A 169 -11.53 15.17 -22.72
CA PHE A 169 -10.33 14.81 -23.50
C PHE A 169 -9.21 14.19 -22.64
N ARG A 170 -9.09 14.64 -21.38
CA ARG A 170 -8.07 14.12 -20.47
C ARG A 170 -8.36 12.66 -20.13
N GLU A 171 -9.59 12.37 -19.78
CA GLU A 171 -10.13 11.06 -19.46
C GLU A 171 -10.02 10.10 -20.64
N SER A 172 -10.39 10.54 -21.85
CA SER A 172 -10.21 9.74 -23.06
C SER A 172 -8.74 9.37 -23.29
N LYS A 173 -7.82 10.33 -23.11
CA LYS A 173 -6.38 10.08 -23.25
C LYS A 173 -5.86 9.09 -22.19
N GLU A 174 -6.37 9.14 -20.97
CA GLU A 174 -6.04 8.17 -19.92
C GLU A 174 -6.55 6.77 -20.27
N ILE A 175 -7.74 6.65 -20.85
CA ILE A 175 -8.27 5.38 -21.36
C ILE A 175 -7.43 4.84 -22.52
N ASP A 176 -6.99 5.70 -23.44
CA ASP A 176 -6.13 5.28 -24.56
C ASP A 176 -4.82 4.64 -24.08
N LYS A 177 -4.22 5.20 -23.02
CA LYS A 177 -3.05 4.57 -22.37
C LYS A 177 -3.38 3.20 -21.78
N LYS A 178 -4.54 3.04 -21.13
CA LYS A 178 -4.98 1.75 -20.59
C LYS A 178 -5.22 0.74 -21.72
N LEU A 179 -5.89 1.14 -22.80
CA LEU A 179 -6.12 0.29 -23.97
C LEU A 179 -4.81 -0.20 -24.61
N GLN A 180 -3.80 0.69 -24.71
CA GLN A 180 -2.46 0.32 -25.17
C GLN A 180 -1.79 -0.69 -24.23
N SER A 181 -1.91 -0.52 -22.91
CA SER A 181 -1.30 -1.45 -21.95
C SER A 181 -1.89 -2.87 -21.99
N ILE A 182 -3.13 -3.03 -22.48
CA ILE A 182 -3.79 -4.33 -22.64
C ILE A 182 -3.75 -4.82 -24.09
N GLN A 183 -3.05 -4.12 -24.97
CA GLN A 183 -2.89 -4.51 -26.36
C GLN A 183 -2.01 -5.77 -26.44
N GLY A 184 -2.47 -6.78 -27.18
CA GLY A 184 -1.76 -8.06 -27.28
C GLY A 184 -1.99 -9.02 -26.11
N ILE A 185 -2.61 -8.58 -25.01
CA ILE A 185 -3.05 -9.46 -23.94
C ILE A 185 -4.40 -10.06 -24.32
N THR A 186 -4.45 -11.37 -24.54
CA THR A 186 -5.67 -12.13 -24.87
C THR A 186 -6.32 -12.74 -23.64
N SER A 187 -5.51 -13.25 -22.71
CA SER A 187 -5.95 -13.73 -21.40
C SER A 187 -4.84 -13.55 -20.38
N ILE A 188 -5.20 -13.15 -19.17
CA ILE A 188 -4.32 -13.21 -18.00
C ILE A 188 -4.79 -14.44 -17.22
N ALA A 189 -3.87 -15.29 -16.76
CA ALA A 189 -4.24 -16.39 -15.89
C ALA A 189 -5.02 -15.82 -14.70
N PRO A 190 -6.26 -16.27 -14.44
CA PRO A 190 -7.06 -15.72 -13.36
C PRO A 190 -6.29 -15.89 -12.06
N LYS A 191 -6.23 -14.83 -11.23
CA LYS A 191 -5.76 -14.99 -9.85
C LYS A 191 -6.58 -16.12 -9.22
N PRO A 192 -5.97 -17.11 -8.52
CA PRO A 192 -6.72 -18.18 -7.90
C PRO A 192 -7.61 -17.61 -6.79
N GLY A 193 -8.84 -17.26 -7.14
CA GLY A 193 -9.89 -16.82 -6.23
C GLY A 193 -10.84 -17.99 -5.92
N LEU A 194 -11.42 -17.97 -4.72
CA LEU A 194 -12.44 -18.93 -4.31
C LEU A 194 -13.67 -18.82 -5.23
N ARG A 195 -13.84 -19.82 -6.10
CA ARG A 195 -14.97 -19.96 -7.00
C ARG A 195 -16.17 -20.53 -6.24
N TYR A 196 -17.09 -19.68 -5.77
CA TYR A 196 -18.25 -20.13 -5.00
C TYR A 196 -19.56 -20.28 -5.78
N ALA A 197 -19.61 -20.15 -7.12
CA ALA A 197 -20.90 -20.23 -7.82
C ALA A 197 -20.94 -20.84 -9.24
N GLU A 198 -19.80 -21.13 -9.89
CA GLU A 198 -19.81 -21.63 -11.28
C GLU A 198 -19.52 -23.14 -11.43
N ALA A 199 -19.15 -23.83 -10.35
CA ALA A 199 -18.96 -25.29 -10.37
C ALA A 199 -20.25 -26.02 -9.95
N VAL A 200 -21.36 -25.75 -10.62
CA VAL A 200 -22.40 -26.76 -10.74
C VAL A 200 -22.12 -27.44 -12.05
N GLU A 201 -21.32 -28.51 -12.00
CA GLU A 201 -21.21 -29.41 -13.15
C GLU A 201 -22.62 -29.84 -13.55
N PRO A 202 -22.98 -29.80 -14.84
CA PRO A 202 -24.24 -30.35 -15.27
C PRO A 202 -24.22 -31.84 -14.91
N LEU A 203 -25.08 -32.24 -13.96
CA LEU A 203 -25.40 -33.64 -13.72
C LEU A 203 -25.78 -34.26 -15.07
N ASP A 204 -24.87 -35.05 -15.62
CA ASP A 204 -25.12 -35.94 -16.74
C ASP A 204 -26.33 -36.80 -16.38
N LYS A 205 -27.48 -36.44 -16.91
CA LYS A 205 -28.66 -37.32 -16.94
C LYS A 205 -28.41 -38.35 -18.02
N SER A 206 -27.62 -39.38 -17.70
CA SER A 206 -27.64 -40.62 -18.46
C SER A 206 -29.05 -41.23 -18.32
N LYS A 207 -29.75 -41.30 -19.45
CA LYS A 207 -30.98 -42.09 -19.62
C LYS A 207 -30.69 -43.58 -19.56
#